data_AF-A0A0D9NR61-F1
#
_entry.id   AF-A0A0D9NR61-F1
#
_cell.length_a   1.000
_cell.length_b   1.000
_cell.length_c   1.000
_cell.angle_alpha   90.00
_cell.angle_beta   90.00
_cell.angle_gamma   90.00
#
_symmetry.space_group_name_H-M   'P 1'
#
loop_
_entity.id
_entity.type
_entity.pdbx_description
1 polymer ?
#
loop_
_entity_poly.entity_id
_entity_poly.type
_entity_poly.pdbx_seq_one_letter_code
_entity_poly.pdbx_strand_id
1 'polypeptide(L)'
;MPFFRRTIAQRGSKQKGIIHYGLSANRQNPTAGMVHDAFFNTFRRTKGQIFYWLPPLVAGYYLMQWATERNHYLQSKAGRAEFGDEAE
;
A
#
# COMPACT_ATOMS: atom_id res chain seq x y z
N MET A 1 -34.83 9.97 -10.39
CA MET A 1 -33.66 9.41 -11.11
C MET A 1 -33.44 7.96 -10.67
N PRO A 2 -33.93 6.92 -11.38
CA PRO A 2 -33.61 5.54 -11.04
C PRO A 2 -32.92 4.81 -12.20
N PHE A 3 -31.61 4.60 -12.10
CA PHE A 3 -30.87 3.61 -12.90
C PHE A 3 -30.33 2.52 -11.97
N PHE A 4 -31.22 1.68 -11.45
CA PHE A 4 -30.82 0.42 -10.81
C PHE A 4 -31.56 -0.74 -11.47
N ARG A 5 -31.09 -1.12 -12.66
CA ARG A 5 -31.54 -2.35 -13.32
C ARG A 5 -30.77 -3.52 -12.71
N ARG A 6 -31.39 -4.17 -11.73
CA ARG A 6 -30.99 -5.47 -11.18
C ARG A 6 -31.05 -6.50 -12.33
N THR A 7 -30.03 -7.36 -12.38
CA THR A 7 -29.89 -8.60 -13.16
C THR A 7 -29.51 -8.53 -14.66
N ILE A 8 -28.30 -9.07 -14.89
CA ILE A 8 -27.70 -9.66 -16.11
C ILE A 8 -27.87 -8.88 -17.42
N ALA A 9 -27.34 -7.67 -17.45
CA ALA A 9 -26.70 -7.15 -18.63
C ALA A 9 -25.30 -6.68 -18.22
N GLN A 10 -24.41 -7.64 -17.93
CA GLN A 10 -23.00 -7.31 -17.81
C GLN A 10 -22.57 -6.79 -19.19
N ARG A 11 -22.17 -5.52 -19.29
CA ARG A 11 -21.67 -4.91 -20.54
C ARG A 11 -20.28 -5.47 -20.87
N GLY A 12 -20.18 -6.78 -21.10
CA GLY A 12 -18.97 -7.48 -21.54
C GLY A 12 -19.19 -8.15 -22.89
N SER A 13 -18.10 -8.56 -23.55
CA SER A 13 -18.16 -9.33 -24.79
C SER A 13 -18.96 -10.64 -24.59
N LYS A 14 -19.69 -11.08 -25.62
CA LYS A 14 -20.46 -12.33 -25.57
C LYS A 14 -19.53 -13.52 -25.25
N GLN A 15 -19.75 -14.17 -24.12
CA GLN A 15 -18.99 -15.36 -23.71
C GLN A 15 -19.70 -16.60 -24.25
N LYS A 16 -19.00 -17.44 -25.03
CA LYS A 16 -19.50 -18.72 -25.55
C LYS A 16 -18.45 -19.80 -25.30
N GLY A 17 -18.86 -20.96 -24.77
CA GLY A 17 -17.98 -22.14 -24.60
C GLY A 17 -17.14 -22.18 -23.33
N ILE A 18 -17.38 -21.31 -22.34
CA ILE A 18 -16.68 -21.36 -21.05
C ILE A 18 -17.47 -22.26 -20.11
N ILE A 19 -16.86 -23.35 -19.65
CA ILE A 19 -17.44 -24.28 -18.68
C ILE A 19 -16.76 -24.05 -17.33
N HIS A 20 -17.54 -23.73 -16.30
CA HIS A 20 -17.06 -23.54 -14.93
C HIS A 20 -17.45 -24.73 -14.07
N TYR A 21 -16.47 -25.27 -13.36
CA TYR A 21 -16.67 -26.30 -12.35
C TYR A 21 -16.47 -25.71 -10.96
N GLY A 22 -17.32 -26.09 -10.01
CA GLY A 22 -17.22 -25.67 -8.62
C GLY A 22 -17.59 -26.80 -7.68
N LEU A 23 -16.91 -26.87 -6.54
CA LEU A 23 -17.22 -27.80 -5.46
C LEU A 23 -18.00 -27.07 -4.35
N SER A 24 -18.99 -27.73 -3.74
CA SER A 24 -19.74 -27.15 -2.60
C SER A 24 -18.79 -26.76 -1.46
N ALA A 25 -19.01 -25.59 -0.86
CA ALA A 25 -18.21 -25.06 0.25
C ALA A 25 -18.22 -25.98 1.48
N ASN A 26 -19.32 -26.71 1.73
CA ASN A 26 -19.44 -27.65 2.84
C ASN A 26 -18.54 -28.90 2.69
N ARG A 27 -17.96 -29.10 1.50
CA ARG A 27 -17.03 -30.20 1.20
C ARG A 27 -15.57 -29.75 1.11
N GLN A 28 -15.28 -28.47 1.34
CA GLN A 28 -13.93 -27.91 1.34
C GLN A 28 -13.50 -27.60 2.77
N ASN A 29 -12.22 -27.79 3.07
CA ASN A 29 -11.64 -27.25 4.30
C ASN A 29 -11.23 -25.79 4.03
N PRO A 30 -11.89 -24.79 4.66
CA PRO A 30 -11.65 -23.38 4.36
C PRO A 30 -10.27 -22.89 4.78
N THR A 31 -9.59 -23.58 5.70
CA THR A 31 -8.31 -23.14 6.27
C THR A 31 -7.13 -24.03 5.90
N ALA A 32 -7.35 -25.08 5.13
CA ALA A 32 -6.28 -25.95 4.64
C ALA A 32 -5.25 -25.13 3.85
N GLY A 33 -3.97 -25.23 4.23
CA GLY A 33 -2.86 -24.58 3.52
C GLY A 33 -2.77 -23.06 3.66
N MET A 34 -3.72 -22.40 4.35
CA MET A 34 -3.79 -20.93 4.41
C MET A 34 -2.49 -20.29 4.91
N VAL A 35 -1.83 -20.86 5.92
CA VAL A 35 -0.61 -20.27 6.49
C VAL A 35 0.54 -20.34 5.48
N HIS A 36 0.85 -21.54 5.00
CA HIS A 36 1.91 -21.75 4.01
C HIS A 36 1.66 -20.90 2.74
N ASP A 37 0.45 -20.97 2.20
CA ASP A 37 0.11 -20.31 0.94
C ASP A 37 0.02 -18.79 1.11
N ALA A 38 -0.50 -18.28 2.23
CA ALA A 38 -0.55 -16.84 2.48
C ALA A 38 0.85 -16.24 2.62
N PHE A 39 1.79 -16.89 3.32
CA PHE A 39 3.14 -16.38 3.48
C PHE A 39 3.87 -16.26 2.14
N PHE A 40 3.92 -17.33 1.35
CA PHE A 40 4.63 -17.33 0.07
C PHE A 40 3.95 -16.45 -0.98
N ASN A 41 2.62 -16.42 -1.00
CA ASN A 41 1.87 -15.57 -1.92
C ASN A 41 1.99 -14.08 -1.58
N THR A 42 1.98 -13.74 -0.29
CA THR A 42 2.18 -12.36 0.17
C THR A 42 3.60 -11.90 -0.16
N PHE A 43 4.63 -12.70 0.14
CA PHE A 43 6.01 -12.36 -0.21
C PHE A 43 6.18 -12.14 -1.72
N ARG A 44 5.65 -13.04 -2.55
CA ARG A 44 5.70 -12.92 -4.02
C ARG A 44 5.00 -11.66 -4.54
N ARG A 45 3.92 -11.20 -3.89
CA ARG A 45 3.21 -9.97 -4.27
C ARG A 45 3.96 -8.72 -3.80
N THR A 46 4.46 -8.72 -2.57
CA THR A 46 5.18 -7.59 -1.99
C THR A 46 6.48 -7.32 -2.75
N LYS A 47 7.24 -8.36 -3.14
CA LYS A 47 8.49 -8.16 -3.90
C LYS A 47 8.29 -7.44 -5.24
N GLY A 48 7.15 -7.63 -5.91
CA GLY A 48 6.87 -6.98 -7.19
C GLY A 48 6.50 -5.50 -7.03
N GLN A 49 6.09 -5.11 -5.82
CA GLN A 49 5.63 -3.76 -5.53
C GLN A 49 6.61 -2.94 -4.69
N ILE A 50 7.58 -3.59 -4.07
CA ILE A 50 8.49 -2.98 -3.09
C ILE A 50 9.17 -1.72 -3.63
N PHE A 51 9.61 -1.73 -4.89
CA PHE A 51 10.30 -0.59 -5.49
C PHE A 51 9.39 0.61 -5.82
N TYR A 52 8.06 0.44 -5.82
CA TYR A 52 7.16 1.55 -6.11
C TYR A 52 6.85 2.38 -4.87
N TRP A 53 6.76 1.76 -3.69
CA TRP A 53 6.35 2.44 -2.46
C TRP A 53 7.47 2.56 -1.42
N LEU A 54 8.45 1.66 -1.42
CA LEU A 54 9.53 1.71 -0.43
C LEU A 54 10.43 2.94 -0.62
N PRO A 55 10.89 3.31 -1.83
CA PRO A 55 11.73 4.50 -2.01
C PRO A 55 11.10 5.81 -1.52
N PRO A 56 9.83 6.15 -1.85
CA PRO A 56 9.24 7.38 -1.34
C PRO A 56 9.02 7.36 0.18
N LEU A 57 8.73 6.21 0.79
CA LEU A 57 8.61 6.11 2.25
C LEU A 57 9.96 6.33 2.95
N VAL A 58 11.03 5.71 2.45
CA VAL A 58 12.38 5.88 3.00
C VAL A 58 12.85 7.33 2.84
N ALA A 59 12.64 7.93 1.67
CA ALA A 59 12.96 9.34 1.43
C ALA A 59 12.17 10.26 2.39
N GLY A 60 10.88 10.01 2.58
CA GLY A 60 10.04 10.76 3.52
C GLY A 60 10.51 10.66 4.96
N TYR A 61 10.94 9.47 5.40
CA TYR A 61 11.47 9.25 6.75
C TYR A 61 12.74 10.07 6.99
N TYR A 62 13.71 10.01 6.07
CA TYR A 62 14.95 10.78 6.19
C TYR A 62 14.71 12.28 6.11
N LEU A 63 13.82 12.74 5.23
CA LEU A 63 13.46 14.15 5.13
C LEU A 63 12.85 14.67 6.43
N MET A 64 11.94 13.89 7.03
CA MET A 64 11.32 14.23 8.30
C MET A 64 12.35 14.31 9.43
N GLN A 65 13.23 13.30 9.53
CA GLN A 65 14.29 13.29 10.54
C GLN A 65 15.20 14.52 10.42
N TRP A 66 15.66 14.83 9.19
CA TRP A 66 16.45 16.03 8.94
C TRP A 66 15.69 17.31 9.33
N ALA A 67 14.41 17.42 8.96
CA ALA A 67 13.60 18.58 9.28
C ALA A 67 13.43 18.77 10.80
N THR A 68 13.20 17.69 11.55
CA THR A 68 13.08 17.70 13.01
C THR A 68 14.39 18.10 13.67
N GLU A 69 15.51 17.48 13.30
CA GLU A 69 16.84 17.80 13.85
C GLU A 69 17.24 19.25 13.54
N ARG A 70 17.00 19.71 12.30
CA ARG A 70 17.27 21.10 11.90
C ARG A 70 16.41 22.09 12.67
N ASN A 71 15.13 21.79 12.88
CA ASN A 71 14.23 22.64 13.67
C ASN A 71 14.70 22.76 15.12
N HIS A 72 15.03 21.65 15.77
CA HIS A 72 15.55 21.65 17.13
C HIS A 72 16.89 22.40 17.24
N TYR A 73 17.78 22.24 16.26
CA TYR A 73 19.06 22.94 16.23
C TYR A 73 18.88 24.45 16.12
N LEU A 74 18.02 24.94 15.22
CA LEU A 74 17.74 26.38 15.07
C LEU A 74 17.11 27.00 16.33
N GLN A 75 16.32 26.23 17.07
CA GLN A 75 15.73 26.69 18.34
C GLN A 75 16.69 26.60 19.53
N SER A 76 17.82 25.91 19.38
CA SER A 76 18.85 25.76 20.41
C SER A 76 19.65 27.06 20.61
N LYS A 77 20.37 27.15 21.74
CA LYS A 77 21.21 28.31 22.04
C LYS A 77 22.36 28.46 21.04
N ALA A 78 22.95 27.35 20.59
CA ALA A 78 24.03 27.37 19.60
C ALA A 78 23.50 27.84 18.23
N GLY A 79 22.36 27.33 17.79
CA GLY A 79 21.74 27.75 16.53
C GLY A 79 21.29 29.22 16.52
N ARG A 80 20.86 29.77 17.67
CA ARG A 80 20.58 31.21 17.80
C ARG A 80 21.84 32.08 17.77
N ALA A 81 22.97 31.57 18.27
CA ALA A 81 24.23 32.31 18.23
C ALA A 81 24.86 32.32 16.83
N GLU A 82 24.61 31.28 16.02
CA GLU A 82 25.13 31.19 14.64
C GLU A 82 24.24 31.87 13.60
N PHE A 83 22.91 31.78 13.72
CA PHE A 83 21.96 32.33 12.74
C PHE A 83 21.19 33.57 13.24
N GLY A 84 21.43 34.02 14.47
CA GLY A 84 20.78 35.20 15.05
C GLY A 84 21.33 36.53 14.53
N ASP A 85 22.59 36.55 14.09
CA ASP A 85 23.29 37.76 13.62
C ASP A 85 23.23 37.93 12.09
N GLU A 86 22.75 36.92 11.34
CA GLU A 86 22.59 36.99 9.87
C GLU A 86 21.27 37.68 9.43
N ALA A 87 20.41 38.07 10.37
CA ALA A 87 19.12 38.72 10.11
C ALA A 87 19.17 40.26 10.18
N GLU A 88 20.37 40.86 10.24
CA GLU A 88 20.60 42.31 10.08
C GLU A 88 21.07 42.67 8.67
#